data_AF-A0A6N7XH84-F1
#
_entry.id   AF-A0A6N7XH84-F1
#
_cell.length_a   1.000
_cell.length_b   1.000
_cell.length_c   1.000
_cell.angle_alpha   90.00
_cell.angle_beta   90.00
_cell.angle_gamma   90.00
#
_symmetry.space_group_name_H-M   'P 1'
#
loop_
_entity.id
_entity.type
_entity.pdbx_description
1 polymer ?
#
loop_
_entity_poly.entity_id
_entity_poly.type
_entity_poly.pdbx_seq_one_letter_code
_entity_poly.pdbx_strand_id
1 'polypeptide(L)'
;MSKLLGENKELYQAILDDITDRTNGEWDRMSATERLAVVMIMKEFKKSIDRYMQQEYYKIKMWASLDVDDILLDVKEPDLTRWKDNSFQEQFEKLMRGN
;
A
#
# COMPACT_ATOMS: atom_id res chain seq x y z
N MET A 1 1.38 -11.88 8.10
CA MET A 1 1.48 -12.10 6.64
C MET A 1 2.51 -11.19 5.93
N SER A 2 3.06 -10.16 6.57
CA SER A 2 3.93 -9.18 5.88
C SER A 2 5.45 -9.40 5.98
N LYS A 3 5.96 -10.25 6.90
CA LYS A 3 7.41 -10.38 7.08
C LYS A 3 8.10 -11.26 6.02
N LEU A 4 7.55 -12.45 5.78
CA LEU A 4 8.10 -13.41 4.81
C LEU A 4 8.03 -12.93 3.34
N LEU A 5 7.06 -12.07 3.03
CA LEU A 5 6.86 -11.49 1.69
C LEU A 5 7.71 -10.24 1.47
N GLY A 6 8.05 -9.51 2.55
CA GLY A 6 8.95 -8.36 2.47
C GLY A 6 10.41 -8.77 2.27
N GLU A 7 10.86 -9.79 3.01
CA GLU A 7 12.27 -10.23 3.02
C GLU A 7 12.74 -10.80 1.67
N ASN A 8 11.87 -11.49 0.91
CA ASN A 8 12.23 -12.00 -0.42
C ASN A 8 12.07 -10.99 -1.55
N LYS A 9 11.34 -9.88 -1.32
CA LYS A 9 11.03 -8.91 -2.37
C LYS A 9 12.25 -8.10 -2.77
N GLU A 10 13.07 -7.71 -1.80
CA GLU A 10 14.32 -6.98 -2.04
C GLU A 10 15.33 -7.84 -2.81
N LEU A 11 15.43 -9.13 -2.47
CA LEU A 11 16.27 -10.08 -3.19
C LEU A 11 15.81 -10.27 -4.64
N TYR A 12 14.50 -10.49 -4.86
CA TYR A 12 13.96 -10.66 -6.21
C TYR A 12 14.11 -9.38 -7.03
N GLN A 13 13.92 -8.22 -6.43
CA GLN A 13 14.13 -6.94 -7.08
C GLN A 13 15.59 -6.80 -7.52
N ALA A 14 16.56 -7.06 -6.63
CA ALA A 14 17.98 -6.99 -6.96
C ALA A 14 18.39 -7.92 -8.11
N ILE A 15 17.82 -9.15 -8.16
CA ILE A 15 18.07 -10.08 -9.27
C ILE A 15 17.48 -9.55 -10.58
N LEU A 16 16.25 -9.03 -10.55
CA LEU A 16 15.60 -8.49 -11.73
C LEU A 16 16.31 -7.23 -12.24
N ASP A 17 16.76 -6.36 -11.35
CA ASP A 17 17.52 -5.15 -11.68
C ASP A 17 18.86 -5.51 -12.32
N ASP A 18 19.63 -6.44 -11.76
CA ASP A 18 20.89 -6.92 -12.36
C ASP A 18 20.69 -7.50 -13.77
N ILE A 19 19.66 -8.34 -13.94
CA ILE A 19 19.34 -8.90 -15.26
C ILE A 19 18.94 -7.77 -16.22
N THR A 20 18.16 -6.80 -15.75
CA THR A 20 17.67 -5.68 -16.57
C THR A 20 18.82 -4.79 -17.00
N ASP A 21 19.75 -4.44 -16.10
CA ASP A 21 20.94 -3.63 -16.40
C ASP A 21 21.85 -4.32 -17.42
N ARG A 22 22.01 -5.64 -17.34
CA ARG A 22 22.85 -6.40 -18.29
C ARG A 22 22.19 -6.64 -19.65
N THR A 23 20.86 -6.66 -19.72
CA THR A 23 20.12 -7.03 -20.93
C THR A 23 19.29 -5.88 -21.53
N ASN A 24 19.29 -4.71 -20.89
CA ASN A 24 18.34 -3.61 -21.12
C ASN A 24 16.87 -4.07 -21.02
N GLY A 25 16.60 -5.14 -20.27
CA GLY A 25 15.28 -5.76 -20.18
C GLY A 25 14.84 -6.51 -21.45
N GLU A 26 15.71 -6.70 -22.44
CA GLU A 26 15.38 -7.44 -23.66
C GLU A 26 15.44 -8.94 -23.42
N TRP A 27 14.30 -9.62 -23.57
CA TRP A 27 14.16 -11.07 -23.38
C TRP A 27 15.16 -11.89 -24.21
N ASP A 28 15.39 -11.47 -25.45
CA ASP A 28 16.27 -12.17 -26.38
C ASP A 28 17.75 -12.08 -25.98
N ARG A 29 18.13 -11.06 -25.21
CA ARG A 29 19.49 -10.88 -24.69
C ARG A 29 19.74 -11.64 -23.39
N MET A 30 18.70 -12.14 -22.73
CA MET A 30 18.81 -12.96 -21.53
C MET A 30 19.28 -14.38 -21.88
N SER A 31 20.18 -14.92 -21.05
CA SER A 31 20.51 -16.34 -21.04
C SER A 31 19.32 -17.21 -20.62
N ALA A 32 19.39 -18.52 -20.91
CA ALA A 32 18.35 -19.46 -20.53
C ALA A 32 18.10 -19.47 -19.00
N THR A 33 19.15 -19.34 -18.20
CA THR A 33 19.07 -19.31 -16.73
C THR A 33 18.38 -18.05 -16.23
N GLU A 34 18.67 -16.90 -16.83
CA GLU A 34 18.04 -15.61 -16.45
C GLU A 34 16.56 -15.61 -16.79
N ARG A 35 16.19 -16.10 -17.99
CA ARG A 35 14.78 -16.27 -18.36
C ARG A 35 14.04 -17.17 -17.37
N LEU A 36 14.67 -18.28 -16.96
CA LEU A 36 14.09 -19.18 -15.97
C LEU A 36 13.92 -18.49 -14.61
N ALA A 37 14.92 -17.75 -14.15
CA ALA A 37 14.87 -16.99 -12.91
C ALA A 37 13.74 -15.95 -12.93
N VAL A 38 13.64 -15.16 -14.00
CA VAL A 38 12.56 -14.17 -14.20
C VAL A 38 11.19 -14.86 -14.13
N VAL A 39 11.00 -15.97 -14.86
CA VAL A 39 9.72 -16.71 -14.85
C VAL A 39 9.39 -17.26 -13.47
N MET A 40 10.37 -17.78 -12.74
CA MET A 40 10.16 -18.29 -11.38
C MET A 40 9.75 -17.19 -10.41
N ILE A 41 10.45 -16.05 -10.45
CA ILE A 41 10.14 -14.86 -9.64
C ILE A 41 8.72 -14.38 -9.95
N MET A 42 8.37 -14.26 -11.24
CA MET A 42 7.04 -13.83 -11.66
C MET A 42 5.92 -14.79 -11.23
N LYS A 43 6.18 -16.10 -11.18
CA LYS A 43 5.22 -17.08 -10.65
C LYS A 43 4.93 -16.87 -9.16
N GLU A 44 5.94 -16.58 -8.36
CA GLU A 44 5.76 -16.30 -6.92
C GLU A 44 4.97 -15.00 -6.69
N PHE A 45 5.26 -13.94 -7.47
CA PHE A 45 4.45 -12.72 -7.45
C PHE A 45 3.01 -12.97 -7.85
N LYS A 46 2.78 -13.71 -8.94
CA LYS A 46 1.44 -14.06 -9.40
C LYS A 46 0.65 -14.80 -8.33
N LYS A 47 1.24 -15.80 -7.68
CA LYS A 47 0.60 -16.56 -6.60
C LYS A 47 0.23 -15.66 -5.41
N SER A 48 1.06 -14.68 -5.11
CA SER A 48 0.79 -13.71 -4.04
C SER A 48 -0.35 -12.77 -4.39
N ILE A 49 -0.39 -12.27 -5.63
CA ILE A 49 -1.48 -11.45 -6.16
C ILE A 49 -2.79 -12.25 -6.19
N ASP A 50 -2.77 -13.47 -6.73
CA ASP A 50 -3.95 -14.32 -6.83
C ASP A 50 -4.54 -14.60 -5.43
N ARG A 51 -3.68 -14.84 -4.42
CA ARG A 51 -4.11 -15.00 -3.03
C ARG A 51 -4.71 -13.73 -2.45
N TYR A 52 -4.08 -12.58 -2.68
CA TYR A 52 -4.60 -11.28 -2.23
C TYR A 52 -5.95 -10.99 -2.88
N MET A 53 -6.07 -11.20 -4.19
CA MET A 53 -7.32 -11.05 -4.92
C MET A 53 -8.39 -11.99 -4.37
N GLN A 54 -8.11 -13.27 -4.14
CA GLN A 54 -9.11 -14.17 -3.52
C GLN A 54 -9.65 -13.66 -2.18
N GLN A 55 -8.82 -13.00 -1.37
CA GLN A 55 -9.21 -12.48 -0.05
C GLN A 55 -9.91 -11.13 -0.13
N GLU A 56 -9.44 -10.23 -0.98
CA GLU A 56 -9.82 -8.82 -0.98
C GLU A 56 -10.70 -8.42 -2.17
N TYR A 57 -10.87 -9.31 -3.16
CA TYR A 57 -11.63 -9.02 -4.38
C TYR A 57 -13.07 -8.59 -4.09
N TYR A 58 -13.72 -9.15 -3.08
CA TYR A 58 -15.08 -8.72 -2.71
C TYR A 58 -15.10 -7.27 -2.20
N LYS A 59 -14.09 -6.83 -1.44
CA LYS A 59 -13.96 -5.46 -0.97
C LYS A 59 -13.65 -4.53 -2.14
N ILE A 60 -12.69 -4.89 -2.99
CA ILE A 60 -12.34 -4.11 -4.18
C ILE A 60 -13.56 -3.94 -5.07
N LYS A 61 -14.33 -5.01 -5.29
CA LYS A 61 -15.58 -4.95 -6.07
C LYS A 61 -16.62 -4.05 -5.41
N MET A 62 -16.77 -4.12 -4.09
CA MET A 62 -17.67 -3.24 -3.32
C MET A 62 -17.28 -1.77 -3.49
N TRP A 63 -16.00 -1.42 -3.30
CA TRP A 63 -15.50 -0.05 -3.50
C TRP A 63 -15.63 0.42 -4.95
N ALA A 64 -15.34 -0.46 -5.92
CA ALA A 64 -15.47 -0.15 -7.34
C ALA A 64 -16.93 -0.05 -7.82
N SER A 65 -17.88 -0.60 -7.06
CA SER A 65 -19.32 -0.49 -7.35
C SER A 65 -19.97 0.75 -6.74
N LEU A 66 -19.25 1.54 -5.95
CA LEU A 66 -19.75 2.81 -5.45
C LEU A 66 -19.76 3.81 -6.61
N ASP A 67 -20.95 4.26 -7.00
CA ASP A 67 -21.08 5.37 -7.93
C ASP A 67 -20.76 6.68 -7.21
N VAL A 68 -20.13 7.62 -7.90
CA VAL A 68 -19.80 8.93 -7.31
C VAL A 68 -21.09 9.69 -6.96
N ASP A 69 -22.16 9.43 -7.70
CA ASP A 69 -23.48 10.01 -7.50
C ASP A 69 -24.18 9.48 -6.23
N ASP A 70 -23.78 8.31 -5.71
CA ASP A 70 -24.24 7.74 -4.44
C ASP A 70 -23.48 8.30 -3.22
N ILE A 71 -22.40 9.06 -3.45
CA ILE A 71 -21.69 9.79 -2.39
C ILE A 71 -22.53 11.00 -2.01
N LEU A 72 -23.43 10.81 -1.04
CA LEU A 72 -24.07 11.91 -0.34
C LEU A 72 -22.99 12.79 0.29
N LEU A 73 -22.65 13.90 -0.36
CA LEU A 73 -21.78 14.97 0.14
C LEU A 73 -22.36 15.68 1.39
N ASP A 74 -23.48 15.22 1.92
CA ASP A 74 -24.18 15.80 3.08
C ASP A 74 -23.62 15.29 4.43
N VAL A 75 -22.37 14.82 4.43
CA VAL A 75 -21.58 14.78 5.66
C VAL A 75 -21.20 16.22 5.98
N LYS A 76 -22.12 16.96 6.61
CA LYS A 76 -21.76 18.17 7.35
C LYS A 76 -20.52 17.83 8.16
N GLU A 77 -19.47 18.64 8.01
CA GLU A 77 -18.29 18.56 8.87
C GLU A 77 -18.79 18.38 10.32
N PRO A 78 -18.25 17.41 11.07
CA PRO A 78 -18.70 17.19 12.44
C PRO A 78 -18.58 18.51 13.19
N ASP A 79 -19.66 18.94 13.85
CA ASP A 79 -19.68 20.23 14.55
C ASP A 79 -18.66 20.22 15.70
N LEU A 80 -17.47 20.76 15.41
CA LEU A 80 -16.36 20.86 16.35
C LEU A 80 -16.59 21.95 17.40
N THR A 81 -17.72 22.66 17.40
CA THR A 81 -18.02 23.65 18.47
C THR A 81 -18.15 23.00 19.85
N ARG A 82 -18.54 21.72 19.92
CA ARG A 82 -18.49 20.94 21.18
C ARG A 82 -17.08 20.70 21.73
N TRP A 83 -16.05 20.86 20.91
CA TRP A 83 -14.65 20.73 21.30
C TRP A 83 -13.97 22.08 21.54
N LYS A 84 -14.69 23.21 21.34
CA LYS A 84 -14.28 24.55 21.78
C LYS A 84 -14.60 24.80 23.26
N ASP A 85 -14.61 23.76 24.09
CA ASP A 85 -14.54 23.98 25.52
C ASP A 85 -13.15 24.53 25.82
N ASN A 86 -13.10 25.81 26.19
CA ASN A 86 -11.93 26.58 26.62
C ASN A 86 -11.12 25.94 27.77
N SER A 87 -11.48 24.73 28.20
CA SER A 87 -10.76 23.93 29.19
C SER A 87 -9.29 23.72 28.85
N PHE A 88 -8.93 23.53 27.57
CA PHE A 88 -7.53 23.32 27.20
C PHE A 88 -6.71 24.62 27.29
N GLN A 89 -7.26 25.75 26.85
CA GLN A 89 -6.60 27.06 26.96
C GLN A 89 -6.52 27.53 28.42
N GLU A 90 -7.55 27.32 29.23
CA GLU A 90 -7.52 27.62 30.66
C GLU A 90 -6.53 26.74 31.45
N GLN A 91 -6.45 25.45 31.12
CA GLN A 91 -5.48 24.54 31.75
C GLN A 91 -4.04 24.87 31.32
N PHE A 92 -3.84 25.23 30.06
CA PHE A 92 -2.53 25.63 29.53
C PHE A 92 -2.06 26.96 30.14
N GLU A 93 -2.93 27.96 30.27
CA GLU A 93 -2.59 29.22 30.94
C GLU A 93 -2.29 29.05 32.43
N LYS A 94 -3.02 28.17 33.14
CA LYS A 94 -2.69 27.83 34.53
C LYS A 94 -1.33 27.17 34.67
N LEU A 95 -0.95 26.30 33.73
CA LEU A 95 0.37 25.65 33.71
C LEU A 95 1.50 26.65 33.47
N MET A 96 1.28 27.65 32.61
CA MET A 96 2.27 28.66 32.24
C MET A 96 2.40 29.83 33.25
N ARG A 97 1.42 30.02 34.14
CA ARG A 97 1.45 31.05 35.22
C ARG A 97 1.89 30.50 36.59
N GLY A 98 2.15 29.20 36.69
CA GLY A 98 2.62 28.54 37.91
C GLY A 98 4.14 28.34 37.93
N ASN A 99 4.88 29.44 38.11
CA ASN A 99 6.26 29.48 38.61
C ASN A 99 6.46 30.80 39.35
#